data_AF-A0A7S2AUF2-F1
#
_entry.id   AF-A0A7S2AUF2-F1
#
_cell.length_a   1.000
_cell.length_b   1.000
_cell.length_c   1.000
_cell.angle_alpha   90.00
_cell.angle_beta   90.00
_cell.angle_gamma   90.00
#
_symmetry.space_group_name_H-M   'P 1'
#
loop_
_entity.id
_entity.type
_entity.pdbx_description
1 polymer ?
#
loop_
_entity_poly.entity_id
_entity_poly.type
_entity_poly.pdbx_seq_one_letter_code
_entity_poly.pdbx_strand_id
1 'polypeptide(L)'
;AESSNEQTQKGFCDKSTADATQKRDLAASAIEELNGKMLELEAKRDGLNQDIDTLTGEIDDINREVDEAKRMRAEESAENTAAVAEATAGEEATRMAIEVLQKYYKTMDDATVDLSLAQRGPMDDAPDAGFENGEAYQGSQGEAGGIVGMLEVITSDFQRTVRVTTENEAKAEQDHLAFMTESGKSLAEKNEAKDQKTTYRDEAEQNLASAEQDLEAESGKLRGAITELLKLKPVCVDTTMSYQERVALRENEIESLKKASCVLESYEQYGPGGGGNC
;
A
#
# COMPACT_ATOMS: atom_id res chain seq x y z
N ALA A 1 -22.16 51.51 55.97
CA ALA A 1 -20.94 50.80 55.55
C ALA A 1 -21.24 49.36 55.15
N GLU A 2 -21.95 48.57 55.96
CA GLU A 2 -22.29 47.17 55.64
C GLU A 2 -23.08 46.95 54.34
N SER A 3 -24.10 47.77 54.04
CA SER A 3 -24.88 47.65 52.80
C SER A 3 -24.04 47.86 51.53
N SER A 4 -23.03 48.74 51.59
CA SER A 4 -22.09 48.95 50.48
C SER A 4 -21.16 47.74 50.31
N ASN A 5 -20.62 47.22 51.41
CA ASN A 5 -19.72 46.05 51.39
C ASN A 5 -20.44 44.79 50.87
N GLU A 6 -21.71 44.59 51.21
CA GLU A 6 -22.51 43.46 50.70
C GLU A 6 -22.90 43.59 49.22
N GLN A 7 -23.21 44.80 48.72
CA GLN A 7 -23.39 45.01 47.28
C GLN A 7 -22.10 44.69 46.52
N THR A 8 -20.95 45.09 47.06
CA THR A 8 -19.64 44.76 46.49
C THR A 8 -19.38 43.25 46.51
N GLN A 9 -19.74 42.54 47.58
CA GLN A 9 -19.58 41.09 47.67
C GLN A 9 -20.50 40.32 46.70
N LYS A 10 -21.76 40.74 46.55
CA LYS A 10 -22.67 40.14 45.56
C LYS A 10 -22.14 40.35 44.13
N GLY A 11 -21.76 41.59 43.79
CA GLY A 11 -21.20 41.89 42.47
C GLY A 11 -19.92 41.11 42.18
N PHE A 12 -19.06 40.91 43.18
CA PHE A 12 -17.90 40.03 43.10
C PHE A 12 -18.30 38.58 42.82
N CYS A 13 -19.24 38.04 43.60
CA CYS A 13 -19.69 36.65 43.45
C CYS A 13 -20.36 36.39 42.10
N ASP A 14 -21.24 37.28 41.64
CA ASP A 14 -21.91 37.17 40.34
C ASP A 14 -20.87 37.18 39.21
N LYS A 15 -19.92 38.12 39.26
CA LYS A 15 -18.87 38.26 38.24
C LYS A 15 -17.90 37.08 38.23
N SER A 16 -17.30 36.75 39.37
CA SER A 16 -16.31 35.68 39.46
C SER A 16 -16.90 34.31 39.13
N THR A 17 -18.16 34.06 39.53
CA THR A 17 -18.85 32.81 39.16
C THR A 17 -19.16 32.77 37.68
N ALA A 18 -19.63 33.88 37.09
CA ALA A 18 -19.88 33.96 35.65
C ALA A 18 -18.59 33.76 34.84
N ASP A 19 -17.50 34.46 35.20
CA ASP A 19 -16.20 34.35 34.52
C ASP A 19 -15.66 32.91 34.61
N ALA A 20 -15.70 32.28 35.78
CA ALA A 20 -15.23 30.91 35.97
C ALA A 20 -16.11 29.88 35.24
N THR A 21 -17.43 30.11 35.21
CA THR A 21 -18.38 29.27 34.45
C THR A 21 -18.12 29.38 32.95
N GLN A 22 -17.93 30.59 32.43
CA GLN A 22 -17.60 30.81 31.02
C GLN A 22 -16.29 30.12 30.64
N LYS A 23 -15.23 30.24 31.45
CA LYS A 23 -13.95 29.53 31.22
C LYS A 23 -14.14 28.02 31.17
N ARG A 24 -14.93 27.46 32.10
CA ARG A 24 -15.24 26.02 32.14
C ARG A 24 -15.94 25.59 30.84
N ASP A 25 -16.97 26.32 30.44
CA ASP A 25 -17.80 25.95 29.29
C ASP A 25 -17.03 26.06 27.97
N LEU A 26 -16.22 27.11 27.81
CA LEU A 26 -15.34 27.25 26.65
C LEU A 26 -14.28 26.14 26.57
N ALA A 27 -13.63 25.83 27.70
CA ALA A 27 -12.64 24.75 27.74
C ALA A 27 -13.30 23.37 27.47
N ALA A 28 -14.49 23.13 28.00
CA ALA A 28 -15.24 21.89 27.74
C ALA A 28 -15.63 21.76 26.27
N SER A 29 -16.12 22.83 25.65
CA SER A 29 -16.44 22.86 24.21
C SER A 29 -15.20 22.62 23.35
N ALA A 30 -14.08 23.25 23.68
CA ALA A 30 -12.81 23.05 22.96
C ALA A 30 -12.31 21.60 23.09
N ILE A 31 -12.44 20.98 24.26
CA ILE A 31 -12.11 19.56 24.47
C ILE A 31 -12.99 18.66 23.59
N GLU A 32 -14.29 18.93 23.48
CA GLU A 32 -15.20 18.16 22.63
C GLU A 32 -14.80 18.24 21.15
N GLU A 33 -14.51 19.45 20.65
CA GLU A 33 -14.03 19.67 19.28
C GLU A 33 -12.69 18.98 19.01
N LEU A 34 -11.74 19.06 19.95
CA LEU A 34 -10.44 18.42 19.84
C LEU A 34 -10.55 16.89 19.79
N ASN A 35 -11.40 16.29 20.62
CA ASN A 35 -11.66 14.85 20.57
C ASN A 35 -12.23 14.43 19.21
N GLY A 36 -13.18 15.20 18.66
CA GLY A 36 -13.71 14.95 17.32
C GLY A 36 -12.61 15.00 16.25
N LYS A 37 -11.78 16.04 16.28
CA LYS A 37 -10.64 16.19 15.36
C LYS A 37 -9.63 15.05 15.49
N MET A 38 -9.32 14.62 16.71
CA MET A 38 -8.40 13.49 16.95
C MET A 38 -8.95 12.20 16.35
N LEU A 39 -10.24 11.89 16.53
CA LEU A 39 -10.87 10.71 15.92
C LEU A 39 -10.78 10.71 14.40
N GLU A 40 -11.02 11.86 13.76
CA GLU A 40 -10.87 12.01 12.30
C GLU A 40 -9.43 11.79 11.84
N LEU A 41 -8.45 12.34 12.57
CA LEU A 41 -7.03 12.18 12.28
C LEU A 41 -6.54 10.75 12.48
N GLU A 42 -6.99 10.07 13.53
CA GLU A 42 -6.70 8.65 13.78
C GLU A 42 -7.25 7.77 12.66
N ALA A 43 -8.52 7.96 12.29
CA ALA A 43 -9.14 7.21 11.19
C ALA A 43 -8.41 7.46 9.87
N LYS A 44 -8.00 8.70 9.60
CA LYS A 44 -7.21 9.06 8.41
C LYS A 44 -5.83 8.39 8.42
N ARG A 45 -5.10 8.45 9.54
CA ARG A 45 -3.80 7.79 9.72
C ARG A 45 -3.92 6.28 9.45
N ASP A 46 -4.90 5.63 10.07
CA ASP A 46 -5.08 4.19 9.99
C ASP A 46 -5.46 3.74 8.57
N GLY A 47 -6.35 4.47 7.91
CA GLY A 47 -6.68 4.24 6.50
C GLY A 47 -5.47 4.40 5.58
N LEU A 48 -4.66 5.44 5.80
CA LEU A 48 -3.44 5.65 5.02
C LEU A 48 -2.39 4.56 5.27
N ASN A 49 -2.25 4.07 6.49
CA ASN A 49 -1.38 2.93 6.79
C ASN A 49 -1.81 1.67 6.04
N GLN A 50 -3.11 1.36 6.03
CA GLN A 50 -3.63 0.20 5.28
C GLN A 50 -3.37 0.32 3.77
N ASP A 51 -3.55 1.53 3.21
CA ASP A 51 -3.26 1.77 1.80
C ASP A 51 -1.75 1.61 1.50
N ILE A 52 -0.88 2.10 2.38
CA ILE A 52 0.59 1.96 2.24
C ILE A 52 1.00 0.50 2.30
N ASP A 53 0.42 -0.30 3.21
CA ASP A 53 0.70 -1.73 3.32
C ASP A 53 0.26 -2.47 2.05
N THR A 54 -0.92 -2.14 1.53
CA THR A 54 -1.44 -2.71 0.28
C THR A 54 -0.51 -2.38 -0.89
N LEU A 55 -0.14 -1.10 -1.06
CA LEU A 55 0.78 -0.67 -2.11
C LEU A 55 2.14 -1.33 -1.98
N THR A 56 2.64 -1.53 -0.76
CA THR A 56 3.92 -2.21 -0.53
C THR A 56 3.85 -3.67 -0.99
N GLY A 57 2.79 -4.40 -0.66
CA GLY A 57 2.58 -5.76 -1.14
C GLY A 57 2.49 -5.84 -2.66
N GLU A 58 1.72 -4.95 -3.30
CA GLU A 58 1.60 -4.88 -4.76
C GLU A 58 2.94 -4.58 -5.45
N ILE A 59 3.74 -3.66 -4.90
CA ILE A 59 5.08 -3.34 -5.41
C ILE A 59 6.00 -4.57 -5.32
N ASP A 60 5.97 -5.28 -4.19
CA ASP A 60 6.79 -6.48 -3.97
C ASP A 60 6.40 -7.62 -4.93
N ASP A 61 5.10 -7.79 -5.18
CA ASP A 61 4.61 -8.80 -6.12
C ASP A 61 5.01 -8.46 -7.56
N ILE A 62 4.85 -7.20 -8.00
CA ILE A 62 5.29 -6.79 -9.36
C ILE A 62 6.80 -6.97 -9.52
N ASN A 63 7.61 -6.61 -8.51
CA ASN A 63 9.06 -6.82 -8.59
C ASN A 63 9.42 -8.31 -8.72
N ARG A 64 8.71 -9.19 -8.01
CA ARG A 64 8.89 -10.64 -8.12
C ARG A 64 8.55 -11.17 -9.51
N GLU A 65 7.42 -10.72 -10.07
CA GLU A 65 7.00 -11.09 -11.43
C GLU A 65 8.00 -10.58 -12.47
N VAL A 66 8.51 -9.36 -12.30
CA VAL A 66 9.54 -8.77 -13.17
C VAL A 66 10.83 -9.59 -13.15
N ASP A 67 11.31 -9.98 -11.98
CA ASP A 67 12.55 -10.75 -11.87
C ASP A 67 12.38 -12.18 -12.39
N GLU A 68 11.24 -12.81 -12.16
CA GLU A 68 10.92 -14.11 -12.73
C GLU A 68 10.81 -14.05 -14.25
N ALA A 69 10.16 -13.02 -14.80
CA ALA A 69 10.06 -12.81 -16.24
C ALA A 69 11.45 -12.63 -16.89
N LYS A 70 12.39 -11.91 -16.25
CA LYS A 70 13.77 -11.78 -16.73
C LYS A 70 14.49 -13.13 -16.73
N ARG A 71 14.32 -13.93 -15.67
CA ARG A 71 14.94 -15.25 -15.55
C ARG A 71 14.44 -16.18 -16.65
N MET A 72 13.12 -16.32 -16.79
CA MET A 72 12.50 -17.12 -17.84
C MET A 72 12.95 -16.66 -19.22
N ARG A 73 13.00 -15.34 -19.46
CA ARG A 73 13.42 -14.81 -20.75
C ARG A 73 14.87 -15.16 -21.11
N ALA A 74 15.78 -15.12 -20.13
CA ALA A 74 17.17 -15.50 -20.33
C ALA A 74 17.31 -17.00 -20.66
N GLU A 75 16.54 -17.86 -19.98
CA GLU A 75 16.49 -19.30 -20.24
C GLU A 75 15.93 -19.60 -21.64
N GLU A 76 14.75 -19.04 -21.95
CA GLU A 76 14.10 -19.22 -23.25
C GLU A 76 14.96 -18.74 -24.42
N SER A 77 15.61 -17.58 -24.29
CA SER A 77 16.46 -17.04 -25.36
C SER A 77 17.69 -17.93 -25.61
N ALA A 78 18.28 -18.48 -24.54
CA ALA A 78 19.39 -19.41 -24.65
C ALA A 78 18.96 -20.73 -25.32
N GLU A 79 17.81 -21.29 -24.94
CA GLU A 79 17.25 -22.49 -25.55
C GLU A 79 16.90 -22.27 -27.02
N ASN A 80 16.26 -21.15 -27.37
CA ASN A 80 15.91 -20.80 -28.75
C ASN A 80 17.17 -20.63 -29.61
N THR A 81 18.21 -20.00 -29.07
CA THR A 81 19.50 -19.83 -29.77
C THR A 81 20.15 -21.18 -30.05
N ALA A 82 20.16 -22.09 -29.06
CA ALA A 82 20.69 -23.44 -29.22
C ALA A 82 19.89 -24.24 -30.25
N ALA A 83 18.55 -24.19 -30.18
CA ALA A 83 17.67 -24.90 -31.12
C ALA A 83 17.84 -24.42 -32.56
N VAL A 84 17.99 -23.12 -32.78
CA VAL A 84 18.27 -22.56 -34.12
C VAL A 84 19.64 -23.01 -34.63
N ALA A 85 20.67 -22.99 -33.77
CA ALA A 85 22.00 -23.43 -34.15
C ALA A 85 22.04 -24.93 -34.52
N GLU A 86 21.41 -25.78 -33.70
CA GLU A 86 21.32 -27.22 -33.94
C GLU A 86 20.52 -27.53 -35.20
N ALA A 87 19.37 -26.88 -35.41
CA ALA A 87 18.56 -27.07 -36.61
C ALA A 87 19.30 -26.61 -37.87
N THR A 88 20.06 -25.51 -37.81
CA THR A 88 20.87 -25.03 -38.94
C THR A 88 21.99 -26.02 -39.30
N ALA A 89 22.68 -26.56 -38.28
CA ALA A 89 23.70 -27.58 -38.50
C ALA A 89 23.10 -28.88 -39.07
N GLY A 90 21.92 -29.28 -38.57
CA GLY A 90 21.16 -30.40 -39.08
C GLY A 90 20.76 -30.24 -40.55
N GLU A 91 20.25 -29.06 -40.93
CA GLU A 91 19.91 -28.71 -42.31
C GLU A 91 21.12 -28.85 -43.25
N GLU A 92 22.28 -28.30 -42.85
CA GLU A 92 23.50 -28.37 -43.65
C GLU A 92 23.98 -29.81 -43.81
N ALA A 93 23.96 -30.59 -42.72
CA ALA A 93 24.33 -32.00 -42.73
C ALA A 93 23.43 -32.84 -43.64
N THR A 94 22.10 -32.64 -43.59
CA THR A 94 21.17 -33.38 -44.45
C THR A 94 21.31 -32.96 -45.90
N ARG A 95 21.58 -31.68 -46.19
CA ARG A 95 21.85 -31.23 -47.55
C ARG A 95 23.11 -31.86 -48.13
N MET A 96 24.20 -31.89 -47.35
CA MET A 96 25.43 -32.58 -47.77
C MET A 96 25.21 -34.08 -47.99
N ALA A 97 24.43 -34.75 -47.14
CA ALA A 97 24.09 -36.15 -47.31
C ALA A 97 23.30 -36.40 -48.60
N ILE A 98 22.31 -35.55 -48.91
CA ILE A 98 21.57 -35.60 -50.17
C ILE A 98 22.51 -35.45 -51.36
N GLU A 99 23.41 -34.46 -51.35
CA GLU A 99 24.37 -34.22 -52.43
C GLU A 99 25.30 -35.44 -52.66
N VAL A 100 25.80 -36.05 -51.59
CA VAL A 100 26.66 -37.26 -51.66
C VAL A 100 25.88 -38.45 -52.23
N LEU A 101 24.66 -38.69 -51.75
CA LEU A 101 23.81 -39.79 -52.22
C LEU A 101 23.44 -39.60 -53.69
N GLN A 102 23.01 -38.41 -54.10
CA GLN A 102 22.70 -38.10 -55.49
C GLN A 102 23.92 -38.32 -56.40
N LYS A 103 25.12 -37.89 -55.97
CA LYS A 103 26.36 -38.12 -56.72
C LYS A 103 26.69 -39.62 -56.83
N TYR A 104 26.54 -40.37 -55.74
CA TYR A 104 26.78 -41.82 -55.73
C TYR A 104 25.86 -42.55 -56.70
N TYR A 105 24.54 -42.34 -56.59
CA TYR A 105 23.56 -43.02 -57.44
C TYR A 105 23.69 -42.65 -58.91
N LYS A 106 24.00 -41.37 -59.22
CA LYS A 106 24.32 -40.95 -60.59
C LYS A 106 25.56 -41.65 -61.15
N THR A 107 26.61 -41.79 -60.33
CA THR A 107 27.85 -42.49 -60.74
C THR A 107 27.59 -43.98 -61.00
N MET A 108 26.67 -44.60 -60.25
CA MET A 108 26.28 -46.01 -60.43
C MET A 108 25.37 -46.23 -61.64
N ASP A 109 24.57 -45.23 -62.02
CA ASP A 109 23.76 -45.25 -63.26
C ASP A 109 24.65 -45.16 -64.51
N ASP A 110 25.76 -44.40 -64.43
CA ASP A 110 26.77 -44.28 -65.48
C ASP A 110 27.78 -45.46 -65.51
N ALA A 111 27.71 -46.41 -64.57
CA ALA A 111 28.66 -47.51 -64.46
C ALA A 111 28.39 -48.61 -65.50
N THR A 112 29.36 -48.84 -66.40
CA THR A 112 29.31 -49.90 -67.41
C THR A 112 30.40 -50.94 -67.17
N VAL A 113 30.08 -52.23 -67.29
CA VAL A 113 31.07 -53.30 -67.24
C VAL A 113 31.69 -53.45 -68.64
N ASP A 114 32.99 -53.20 -68.76
CA ASP A 114 33.73 -53.53 -69.98
C ASP A 114 34.04 -55.03 -70.01
N LEU A 115 33.20 -55.80 -70.70
CA LEU A 115 33.37 -57.24 -70.91
C LEU A 115 34.43 -57.60 -71.96
N SER A 116 35.13 -56.63 -72.57
CA SER A 116 36.11 -56.90 -73.63
C SER A 116 37.32 -57.73 -73.16
N LEU A 117 37.59 -57.76 -71.84
CA LEU A 117 38.67 -58.51 -71.19
C LEU A 117 38.18 -59.81 -70.50
N ALA A 118 36.88 -60.10 -70.51
CA ALA A 118 36.35 -61.32 -69.90
C ALA A 118 36.63 -62.53 -70.82
N GLN A 119 37.53 -63.42 -70.39
CA GLN A 119 37.71 -64.72 -71.03
C GLN A 119 36.39 -65.50 -70.96
N ARG A 120 35.73 -65.71 -72.11
CA ARG A 120 34.55 -66.59 -72.28
C ARG A 120 34.93 -68.04 -71.98
N GLY A 121 35.01 -68.40 -70.69
CA GLY A 121 34.89 -69.78 -70.22
C GLY A 121 33.42 -70.20 -70.13
N PRO A 122 33.12 -71.51 -70.00
CA PRO A 122 31.74 -71.99 -69.88
C PRO A 122 31.08 -71.36 -68.64
N MET A 123 30.07 -70.51 -68.85
CA MET A 123 29.39 -69.75 -67.79
C MET A 123 28.25 -70.51 -67.10
N ASP A 124 28.08 -71.80 -67.38
CA ASP A 124 26.96 -72.60 -66.87
C ASP A 124 27.11 -73.03 -65.39
N ASP A 125 28.28 -72.86 -64.78
CA ASP A 125 28.56 -73.28 -63.38
C ASP A 125 28.75 -72.11 -62.40
N ALA A 126 28.51 -70.86 -62.81
CA ALA A 126 28.65 -69.71 -61.92
C ALA A 126 27.44 -69.63 -60.96
N PRO A 127 27.66 -69.53 -59.63
CA PRO A 127 26.55 -69.35 -58.68
C PRO A 127 25.79 -68.06 -58.99
N ASP A 128 24.46 -68.12 -58.92
CA ASP A 128 23.57 -66.98 -59.15
C ASP A 128 23.93 -65.85 -58.18
N ALA A 129 24.50 -64.76 -58.71
CA ALA A 129 24.95 -63.61 -57.94
C ALA A 129 23.79 -62.65 -57.60
N GLY A 130 22.56 -62.96 -58.03
CA GLY A 130 21.39 -62.11 -57.81
C GLY A 130 21.25 -60.95 -58.79
N PHE A 131 22.00 -60.96 -59.90
CA PHE A 131 21.92 -60.02 -61.02
C PHE A 131 22.32 -60.71 -62.33
N GLU A 132 21.90 -60.19 -63.49
CA GLU A 132 22.20 -60.82 -64.79
C GLU A 132 23.70 -60.86 -65.08
N ASN A 133 24.19 -61.97 -65.63
CA ASN A 133 25.60 -62.16 -65.97
C ASN A 133 26.06 -61.10 -66.99
N GLY A 134 26.95 -60.20 -66.55
CA GLY A 134 27.50 -59.11 -67.37
C GLY A 134 26.94 -57.72 -67.06
N GLU A 135 26.00 -57.60 -66.13
CA GLU A 135 25.52 -56.30 -65.65
C GLU A 135 26.37 -55.76 -64.49
N ALA A 136 26.63 -54.45 -64.48
CA ALA A 136 27.23 -53.77 -63.33
C ALA A 136 26.20 -53.75 -62.20
N TYR A 137 26.64 -53.95 -60.96
CA TYR A 137 25.78 -53.67 -59.82
C TYR A 137 25.44 -52.18 -59.78
N GLN A 138 24.19 -51.83 -60.09
CA GLN A 138 23.70 -50.44 -60.18
C GLN A 138 23.36 -49.83 -58.82
N GLY A 139 23.58 -50.53 -57.70
CA GLY A 139 23.43 -49.96 -56.36
C GLY A 139 22.00 -49.90 -55.82
N SER A 140 21.08 -50.78 -56.25
CA SER A 140 19.67 -50.78 -55.78
C SER A 140 18.94 -49.44 -56.01
N GLN A 141 19.00 -48.92 -57.23
CA GLN A 141 18.43 -47.62 -57.65
C GLN A 141 16.95 -47.40 -57.23
N GLY A 142 16.15 -48.47 -57.12
CA GLY A 142 14.73 -48.38 -56.73
C GLY A 142 14.49 -47.87 -55.30
N GLU A 143 15.45 -48.04 -54.39
CA GLU A 143 15.34 -47.64 -52.98
C GLU A 143 15.95 -46.25 -52.71
N ALA A 144 16.79 -45.76 -53.64
CA ALA A 144 17.51 -44.49 -53.57
C ALA A 144 16.58 -43.28 -53.44
N GLY A 145 15.49 -43.26 -54.22
CA GLY A 145 14.53 -42.14 -54.23
C GLY A 145 13.79 -41.98 -52.90
N GLY A 146 13.53 -43.09 -52.19
CA GLY A 146 12.87 -43.05 -50.88
C GLY A 146 13.74 -42.42 -49.79
N ILE A 147 15.03 -42.77 -49.78
CA ILE A 147 15.99 -42.24 -48.79
C ILE A 147 16.28 -40.77 -49.04
N VAL A 148 16.48 -40.37 -50.31
CA VAL A 148 16.68 -38.94 -50.66
C VAL A 148 15.43 -38.13 -50.33
N GLY A 149 14.23 -38.62 -50.68
CA GLY A 149 12.98 -37.96 -50.34
C GLY A 149 12.78 -37.81 -48.82
N MET A 150 13.17 -38.80 -48.03
CA MET A 150 13.14 -38.70 -46.56
C MET A 150 14.10 -37.63 -46.03
N LEU A 151 15.32 -37.54 -46.57
CA LEU A 151 16.28 -36.49 -46.20
C LEU A 151 15.82 -35.10 -46.63
N GLU A 152 15.14 -34.96 -47.77
CA GLU A 152 14.55 -33.70 -48.23
C GLU A 152 13.45 -33.22 -47.28
N VAL A 153 12.60 -34.14 -46.79
CA VAL A 153 11.59 -33.83 -45.76
C VAL A 153 12.27 -33.38 -44.46
N ILE A 154 13.29 -34.11 -43.99
CA ILE A 154 14.03 -33.73 -42.77
C ILE A 154 14.69 -32.34 -42.94
N THR A 155 15.28 -32.06 -44.11
CA THR A 155 15.86 -30.75 -44.42
C THR A 155 14.80 -29.64 -44.34
N SER A 156 13.62 -29.89 -44.90
CA SER A 156 12.49 -28.95 -44.82
C SER A 156 12.01 -28.74 -43.38
N ASP A 157 12.01 -29.79 -42.56
CA ASP A 157 11.65 -29.70 -41.14
C ASP A 157 12.68 -28.87 -40.36
N PHE A 158 13.98 -28.99 -40.65
CA PHE A 158 15.00 -28.12 -40.05
C PHE A 158 14.81 -26.65 -40.46
N GLN A 159 14.60 -26.37 -41.74
CA GLN A 159 14.30 -25.02 -42.23
C GLN A 159 13.06 -24.42 -41.56
N ARG A 160 12.01 -25.23 -41.42
CA ARG A 160 10.79 -24.83 -40.72
C ARG A 160 11.07 -24.53 -39.26
N THR A 161 11.88 -25.36 -38.59
CA THR A 161 12.27 -25.17 -37.19
C THR A 161 13.02 -23.87 -37.02
N VAL A 162 14.05 -23.60 -37.83
CA VAL A 162 14.79 -22.33 -37.81
C VAL A 162 13.85 -21.14 -37.97
N ARG A 163 12.96 -21.17 -38.96
CA ARG A 163 12.01 -20.07 -39.22
C ARG A 163 11.07 -19.85 -38.04
N VAL A 164 10.37 -20.90 -37.60
CA VAL A 164 9.34 -20.80 -36.55
C VAL A 164 9.96 -20.41 -35.21
N THR A 165 11.11 -20.98 -34.84
CA THR A 165 11.80 -20.63 -33.60
C THR A 165 12.29 -19.18 -33.62
N THR A 166 12.82 -18.70 -34.75
CA THR A 166 13.24 -17.29 -34.89
C THR A 166 12.05 -16.33 -34.81
N GLU A 167 10.93 -16.66 -35.47
CA GLU A 167 9.69 -15.87 -35.40
C GLU A 167 9.13 -15.83 -33.96
N ASN A 168 9.11 -16.98 -33.27
CA ASN A 168 8.65 -17.07 -31.89
C ASN A 168 9.55 -16.30 -30.93
N GLU A 169 10.87 -16.36 -31.10
CA GLU A 169 11.84 -15.61 -30.29
C GLU A 169 11.64 -14.10 -30.45
N ALA A 170 11.44 -13.61 -31.68
CA ALA A 170 11.17 -12.19 -31.92
C ALA A 170 9.86 -11.74 -31.25
N LYS A 171 8.84 -12.60 -31.26
CA LYS A 171 7.58 -12.32 -30.58
C LYS A 171 7.73 -12.35 -29.06
N ALA A 172 8.42 -13.34 -28.51
CA ALA A 172 8.69 -13.46 -27.07
C ALA A 172 9.45 -12.24 -26.54
N GLU A 173 10.41 -11.74 -27.31
CA GLU A 173 11.14 -10.50 -26.99
C GLU A 173 10.21 -9.29 -26.95
N GLN A 174 9.31 -9.15 -27.94
CA GLN A 174 8.35 -8.06 -27.97
C GLN A 174 7.38 -8.11 -26.78
N ASP A 175 6.85 -9.29 -26.48
CA ASP A 175 5.93 -9.50 -25.36
C ASP A 175 6.64 -9.22 -24.02
N HIS A 176 7.91 -9.62 -23.87
CA HIS A 176 8.72 -9.31 -22.70
C HIS A 176 8.95 -7.81 -22.54
N LEU A 177 9.32 -7.10 -23.61
CA LEU A 177 9.49 -5.64 -23.57
C LEU A 177 8.20 -4.91 -23.21
N ALA A 178 7.06 -5.37 -23.73
CA ALA A 178 5.75 -4.81 -23.39
C ALA A 178 5.45 -5.02 -21.89
N PHE A 179 5.61 -6.23 -21.38
CA PHE A 179 5.44 -6.56 -19.97
C PHE A 179 6.35 -5.73 -19.07
N MET A 180 7.64 -5.63 -19.40
CA MET A 180 8.62 -4.84 -18.64
C MET A 180 8.27 -3.35 -18.62
N THR A 181 7.76 -2.82 -19.74
CA THR A 181 7.33 -1.43 -19.84
C THR A 181 6.09 -1.16 -19.01
N GLU A 182 5.09 -2.03 -19.08
CA GLU A 182 3.86 -1.91 -18.30
C GLU A 182 4.12 -2.04 -16.80
N SER A 183 4.90 -3.05 -16.41
CA SER A 183 5.32 -3.25 -15.02
C SER A 183 6.13 -2.07 -14.49
N GLY A 184 7.05 -1.52 -15.30
CA GLY A 184 7.82 -0.33 -14.94
C GLY A 184 6.96 0.91 -14.69
N LYS A 185 5.91 1.12 -15.51
CA LYS A 185 4.94 2.21 -15.29
C LYS A 185 4.14 1.99 -14.01
N SER A 186 3.60 0.78 -13.84
CA SER A 186 2.83 0.40 -12.65
C SER A 186 3.65 0.59 -11.38
N LEU A 187 4.92 0.15 -11.38
CA LEU A 187 5.85 0.39 -10.27
C LEU A 187 6.05 1.88 -10.00
N ALA A 188 6.30 2.69 -11.03
CA ALA A 188 6.51 4.13 -10.84
C ALA A 188 5.26 4.81 -10.24
N GLU A 189 4.07 4.50 -10.76
CA GLU A 189 2.80 5.04 -10.25
C GLU A 189 2.54 4.61 -8.80
N LYS A 190 2.75 3.34 -8.47
CA LYS A 190 2.53 2.82 -7.12
C LYS A 190 3.54 3.36 -6.10
N ASN A 191 4.81 3.50 -6.49
CA ASN A 191 5.81 4.11 -5.61
C ASN A 191 5.47 5.58 -5.32
N GLU A 192 5.12 6.37 -6.34
CA GLU A 192 4.69 7.76 -6.15
C GLU A 192 3.43 7.84 -5.26
N ALA A 193 2.44 6.99 -5.51
CA ALA A 193 1.24 6.93 -4.67
C ALA A 193 1.56 6.57 -3.21
N LYS A 194 2.49 5.64 -2.99
CA LYS A 194 2.96 5.25 -1.66
C LYS A 194 3.67 6.41 -0.96
N ASP A 195 4.54 7.14 -1.65
CA ASP A 195 5.27 8.28 -1.10
C ASP A 195 4.34 9.43 -0.72
N GLN A 196 3.36 9.74 -1.58
CA GLN A 196 2.33 10.74 -1.29
C GLN A 196 1.49 10.36 -0.07
N LYS A 197 1.02 9.10 0.01
CA LYS A 197 0.24 8.62 1.16
C LYS A 197 1.06 8.58 2.45
N THR A 198 2.34 8.25 2.36
CA THR A 198 3.28 8.32 3.49
C THR A 198 3.38 9.75 4.02
N THR A 199 3.50 10.73 3.12
CA THR A 199 3.50 12.15 3.49
C THR A 199 2.20 12.56 4.18
N TYR A 200 1.04 12.16 3.63
CA TYR A 200 -0.26 12.48 4.24
C TYR A 200 -0.47 11.80 5.60
N ARG A 201 0.10 10.60 5.80
CA ARG A 201 0.07 9.92 7.10
C ARG A 201 0.91 10.71 8.10
N ASP A 202 2.12 11.12 7.73
CA ASP A 202 3.01 11.88 8.60
C ASP A 202 2.39 13.23 8.99
N GLU A 203 1.74 13.91 8.05
CA GLU A 203 0.97 15.12 8.34
C GLU A 203 -0.19 14.84 9.32
N ALA A 204 -0.91 13.72 9.16
CA ALA A 204 -1.99 13.35 10.08
C ALA A 204 -1.45 13.08 11.49
N GLU A 205 -0.32 12.38 11.62
CA GLU A 205 0.34 12.11 12.90
C GLU A 205 0.84 13.39 13.59
N GLN A 206 1.44 14.32 12.83
CA GLN A 206 1.86 15.62 13.38
C GLN A 206 0.68 16.46 13.88
N ASN A 207 -0.42 16.45 13.12
CA ASN A 207 -1.65 17.14 13.52
C ASN A 207 -2.30 16.50 14.74
N LEU A 208 -2.23 15.17 14.85
CA LEU A 208 -2.73 14.42 16.00
C LEU A 208 -1.92 14.75 17.25
N ALA A 209 -0.59 14.73 17.16
CA ALA A 209 0.28 15.12 18.27
C ALA A 209 0.04 16.57 18.73
N SER A 210 -0.25 17.48 17.79
CA SER A 210 -0.60 18.86 18.11
C SER A 210 -1.95 18.95 18.81
N ALA A 211 -2.96 18.21 18.34
CA ALA A 211 -4.28 18.15 18.97
C ALA A 211 -4.24 17.55 20.38
N GLU A 212 -3.38 16.55 20.62
CA GLU A 212 -3.14 15.98 21.96
C GLU A 212 -2.56 17.01 22.93
N GLN A 213 -1.63 17.85 22.46
CA GLN A 213 -1.06 18.93 23.27
C GLN A 213 -2.11 19.99 23.62
N ASP A 214 -2.93 20.37 22.64
CA ASP A 214 -4.05 21.30 22.85
C ASP A 214 -5.09 20.71 23.82
N LEU A 215 -5.37 19.42 23.72
CA LEU A 215 -6.30 18.71 24.62
C LEU A 215 -5.82 18.75 26.07
N GLU A 216 -4.53 18.53 26.32
CA GLU A 216 -3.97 18.64 27.68
C GLU A 216 -4.02 20.08 28.19
N ALA A 217 -3.74 21.06 27.33
CA ALA A 217 -3.83 22.48 27.69
C ALA A 217 -5.26 22.90 28.07
N GLU A 218 -6.26 22.54 27.26
CA GLU A 218 -7.67 22.80 27.54
C GLU A 218 -8.17 22.01 28.77
N SER A 219 -7.72 20.78 28.95
CA SER A 219 -7.98 19.99 30.16
C SER A 219 -7.44 20.68 31.41
N GLY A 220 -6.26 21.30 31.33
CA GLY A 220 -5.70 22.13 32.39
C GLY A 220 -6.58 23.35 32.71
N LYS A 221 -7.06 24.06 31.68
CA LYS A 221 -7.98 25.21 31.84
C LYS A 221 -9.30 24.79 32.48
N LEU A 222 -9.88 23.67 32.04
CA LEU A 222 -11.11 23.12 32.59
C LEU A 222 -10.96 22.77 34.07
N ARG A 223 -9.90 22.03 34.44
CA ARG A 223 -9.59 21.70 35.85
C ARG A 223 -9.40 22.97 36.69
N GLY A 224 -8.72 23.98 36.14
CA GLY A 224 -8.51 25.28 36.78
C GLY A 224 -9.83 26.01 37.05
N ALA A 225 -10.70 26.11 36.05
CA ALA A 225 -12.01 26.76 36.17
C ALA A 225 -12.93 26.03 37.16
N ILE A 226 -12.95 24.70 37.15
CA ILE A 226 -13.68 23.90 38.14
C ILE A 226 -13.15 24.16 39.55
N THR A 227 -11.83 24.23 39.72
CA THR A 227 -11.20 24.54 41.01
C THR A 227 -11.57 25.94 41.50
N GLU A 228 -11.62 26.93 40.60
CA GLU A 228 -12.08 28.30 40.90
C GLU A 228 -13.54 28.29 41.37
N LEU A 229 -14.43 27.62 40.65
CA LEU A 229 -15.85 27.46 41.03
C LEU A 229 -16.02 26.78 42.39
N LEU A 230 -15.24 25.73 42.68
CA LEU A 230 -15.26 25.04 43.97
C LEU A 230 -14.82 25.95 45.13
N LYS A 231 -13.85 26.84 44.90
CA LYS A 231 -13.42 27.84 45.89
C LYS A 231 -14.44 28.96 46.09
N LEU A 232 -15.16 29.35 45.04
CA LEU A 232 -16.21 30.37 45.10
C LEU A 232 -17.47 29.85 45.80
N LYS A 233 -17.80 28.56 45.66
CA LYS A 233 -19.01 27.96 46.25
C LYS A 233 -19.26 28.29 47.73
N PRO A 234 -18.31 28.09 48.67
CA PRO A 234 -18.55 28.40 50.08
C PRO A 234 -18.76 29.90 50.34
N VAL A 235 -18.17 30.78 49.53
CA VAL A 235 -18.20 32.24 49.72
C VAL A 235 -19.44 32.87 49.06
N CYS A 236 -19.92 32.28 47.97
CA CYS A 236 -20.90 32.87 47.07
C CYS A 236 -22.23 32.11 46.99
N VAL A 237 -22.28 30.84 47.38
CA VAL A 237 -23.47 29.98 47.27
C VAL A 237 -23.90 29.44 48.64
N ASP A 238 -22.97 28.99 49.48
CA ASP A 238 -23.30 28.42 50.80
C ASP A 238 -23.52 29.48 51.90
N THR A 239 -23.80 30.74 51.54
CA THR A 239 -24.23 31.73 52.55
C THR A 239 -25.67 31.40 52.96
N THR A 240 -25.83 30.79 54.14
CA THR A 240 -27.08 30.22 54.70
C THR A 240 -28.23 31.19 54.94
N MET A 241 -28.19 32.40 54.39
CA MET A 241 -29.26 33.39 54.53
C MET A 241 -29.42 34.15 53.23
N SER A 242 -30.65 34.25 52.72
CA SER A 242 -30.93 35.10 51.57
C SER A 242 -30.70 36.58 51.91
N TYR A 243 -30.51 37.44 50.90
CA TYR A 243 -30.43 38.90 51.08
C TYR A 243 -31.64 39.43 51.85
N GLN A 244 -32.84 38.94 51.54
CA GLN A 244 -34.06 39.33 52.25
C GLN A 244 -34.01 38.91 53.73
N GLU A 245 -33.55 37.71 54.04
CA GLU A 245 -33.42 37.25 55.43
C GLU A 245 -32.32 38.00 56.20
N ARG A 246 -31.19 38.32 55.55
CA ARG A 246 -30.13 39.13 56.18
C ARG A 246 -30.57 40.57 56.42
N VAL A 247 -31.26 41.19 55.46
CA VAL A 247 -31.82 42.54 55.63
C VAL A 247 -32.89 42.56 56.73
N ALA A 248 -33.80 41.59 56.74
CA ALA A 248 -34.85 41.49 57.76
C ALA A 248 -34.29 41.26 59.17
N LEU A 249 -33.22 40.46 59.31
CA LEU A 249 -32.55 40.27 60.59
C LEU A 249 -31.77 41.51 61.02
N ARG A 250 -31.12 42.23 60.10
CA ARG A 250 -30.51 43.53 60.39
C ARG A 250 -31.53 44.59 60.78
N GLU A 251 -32.70 44.63 60.15
CA GLU A 251 -33.77 45.55 60.55
C GLU A 251 -34.29 45.24 61.96
N ASN A 252 -34.48 43.96 62.28
CA ASN A 252 -34.81 43.52 63.65
C ASN A 252 -33.73 43.87 64.68
N GLU A 253 -32.46 43.70 64.31
CA GLU A 253 -31.34 44.02 65.17
C GLU A 253 -31.25 45.53 65.41
N ILE A 254 -31.42 46.35 64.37
CA ILE A 254 -31.48 47.82 64.48
C ILE A 254 -32.64 48.26 65.38
N GLU A 255 -33.82 47.65 65.27
CA GLU A 255 -34.96 47.98 66.12
C GLU A 255 -34.70 47.58 67.59
N SER A 256 -34.07 46.43 67.81
CA SER A 256 -33.69 45.96 69.14
C SER A 256 -32.63 46.86 69.79
N LEU A 257 -31.64 47.30 69.00
CA LEU A 257 -30.61 48.24 69.45
C LEU A 257 -31.21 49.63 69.77
N LYS A 258 -32.20 50.10 69.01
CA LYS A 258 -32.93 51.35 69.32
C LYS A 258 -33.70 51.25 70.63
N LYS A 259 -34.36 50.12 70.89
CA LYS A 259 -35.04 49.86 72.17
C LYS A 259 -34.06 49.83 73.33
N ALA A 260 -32.93 49.15 73.17
CA ALA A 260 -31.87 49.13 74.17
C ALA A 260 -31.31 50.54 74.46
N SER A 261 -31.09 51.36 73.42
CA SER A 261 -30.66 52.76 73.59
C SER A 261 -31.69 53.56 74.37
N CYS A 262 -32.99 53.46 74.02
CA CYS A 262 -34.07 54.15 74.73
C CYS A 262 -34.11 53.77 76.21
N VAL A 263 -33.96 52.48 76.54
CA VAL A 263 -33.92 52.01 77.93
C VAL A 263 -32.71 52.56 78.68
N LEU A 264 -31.53 52.58 78.05
CA LEU A 264 -30.30 53.11 78.66
C LEU A 264 -30.38 54.63 78.89
N GLU A 265 -30.88 55.38 77.91
CA GLU A 265 -31.13 56.83 78.02
C GLU A 265 -32.17 57.14 79.10
N SER A 266 -33.25 56.35 79.16
CA SER A 266 -34.30 56.51 80.18
C SER A 266 -33.80 56.13 81.57
N TYR A 267 -32.93 55.15 81.69
CA TYR A 267 -32.28 54.76 82.95
C TYR A 267 -31.30 55.84 83.43
N GLU A 268 -30.53 56.46 82.52
CA GLU A 268 -29.65 57.59 82.84
C GLU A 268 -30.44 58.80 83.36
N GLN A 269 -31.61 59.07 82.77
CA GLN A 269 -32.41 60.25 83.11
C GLN A 269 -33.32 60.07 84.33
N TYR A 270 -33.82 58.86 84.59
CA TYR A 270 -34.85 58.61 85.62
C TYR A 270 -34.51 57.49 86.62
N GLY A 271 -33.33 56.88 86.52
CA GLY A 271 -32.88 55.80 87.41
C GLY A 271 -33.64 54.47 87.19
N PRO A 272 -33.57 53.53 88.15
CA PRO A 272 -34.05 52.14 87.99
C PRO A 272 -35.53 51.94 87.68
N GLY A 273 -36.36 52.99 87.68
CA GLY A 273 -37.78 52.97 87.33
C GLY A 273 -38.13 53.65 85.99
N GLY A 274 -37.15 54.14 85.24
CA GLY A 274 -37.34 55.01 84.06
C GLY A 274 -37.77 54.31 82.76
N GLY A 275 -37.62 53.00 82.64
CA GLY A 275 -37.75 52.28 81.37
C GLY A 275 -39.19 52.00 80.89
N GLY A 276 -40.23 52.46 81.59
CA GLY A 276 -41.61 52.02 81.36
C GLY A 276 -42.26 52.45 80.03
N ASN A 277 -41.64 53.39 79.29
CA ASN A 277 -42.16 53.94 78.03
C ASN A 277 -41.21 53.70 76.83
N CYS A 278 -40.27 52.79 76.98
CA CYS A 278 -39.46 52.17 75.93
C CYS A 278 -39.84 50.68 75.86
#